data_AF-A0A2V2YSF3-F1
#
_entry.id   AF-A0A2V2YSF3-F1
#
_cell.length_a   1.000
_cell.length_b   1.000
_cell.length_c   1.000
_cell.angle_alpha   90.00
_cell.angle_beta   90.00
_cell.angle_gamma   90.00
#
_symmetry.space_group_name_H-M   'P 1'
#
loop_
_entity.id
_entity.type
_entity.pdbx_description
1 polymer ?
#
loop_
_entity_poly.entity_id
_entity_poly.type
_entity_poly.pdbx_seq_one_letter_code
_entity_poly.pdbx_strand_id
1 'polypeptide(L)'
;MYFFGQAFAPWNIVLAGLVGVVSFMPKRSLRNIVMILIGVGLIAFGHTFMPWNMIAGSLLIICALMPHRRLTHSVYAVVGWTALLYLATLDYGNTIWIAGVLSYLLNLLADTLTNRGIRPIPPLDWRLKINLMSTGTATGKIVESGFILLTFAIVFFVFFRHMPIM
;
A
#
# COMPACT_ATOMS: atom_id res chain seq x y z
N MET A 1 11.26 -3.78 -22.16
CA MET A 1 10.53 -3.27 -20.98
C MET A 1 9.51 -2.25 -21.48
N TYR A 2 8.36 -2.72 -21.99
CA TYR A 2 7.29 -1.84 -22.46
C TYR A 2 6.26 -1.72 -21.33
N PHE A 3 6.38 -0.66 -20.53
CA PHE A 3 5.29 -0.21 -19.69
C PHE A 3 4.16 0.23 -20.64
N PHE A 4 2.99 -0.39 -20.51
CA PHE A 4 1.80 0.01 -21.25
C PHE A 4 1.50 1.48 -20.95
N GLY A 5 1.75 2.34 -21.95
CA GLY A 5 0.99 3.57 -22.16
C GLY A 5 1.38 4.80 -21.36
N GLN A 6 2.67 5.19 -21.36
CA GLN A 6 3.18 6.56 -21.56
C GLN A 6 4.69 6.59 -21.24
N ALA A 7 5.43 7.39 -22.01
CA ALA A 7 6.88 7.48 -22.00
C ALA A 7 7.42 7.81 -20.60
N PHE A 8 8.61 7.28 -20.29
CA PHE A 8 9.51 7.67 -19.21
C PHE A 8 9.00 8.88 -18.40
N ALA A 9 8.35 8.60 -17.28
CA ALA A 9 7.72 9.57 -16.40
C ALA A 9 8.65 9.79 -15.20
N PRO A 10 9.72 10.61 -15.31
CA PRO A 10 10.72 10.78 -14.25
C PRO A 10 10.10 11.25 -12.93
N TRP A 11 8.95 11.91 -12.98
CA TRP A 11 8.17 12.28 -11.80
C TRP A 11 7.74 11.09 -10.94
N ASN A 12 7.54 9.89 -11.50
CA ASN A 12 7.23 8.69 -10.71
C ASN A 12 8.42 8.24 -9.85
N ILE A 13 9.65 8.40 -10.36
CA ILE A 13 10.88 8.08 -9.60
C ILE A 13 11.06 9.08 -8.46
N VAL A 14 10.83 10.37 -8.74
CA VAL A 14 10.87 11.42 -7.73
C VAL A 14 9.83 11.16 -6.63
N LEU A 15 8.59 10.83 -7.01
CA LEU A 15 7.52 10.48 -6.07
C LEU A 15 7.88 9.24 -5.24
N ALA A 16 8.40 8.18 -5.87
CA ALA A 16 8.84 6.98 -5.17
C ALA A 16 9.98 7.29 -4.18
N GLY A 17 10.94 8.13 -4.57
CA GLY A 17 12.01 8.60 -3.70
C GLY A 17 11.48 9.39 -2.49
N LEU A 18 10.55 10.32 -2.72
CA LEU A 18 9.91 11.11 -1.66
C LEU A 18 9.16 10.20 -0.66
N VAL A 19 8.35 9.26 -1.15
CA VAL A 19 7.66 8.27 -0.30
C VAL A 19 8.64 7.36 0.44
N GLY A 20 9.75 6.99 -0.20
CA GLY A 20 10.84 6.25 0.42
C GLY A 20 11.44 7.00 1.62
N VAL A 21 11.77 8.29 1.46
CA VAL A 21 12.30 9.12 2.54
C VAL A 21 11.31 9.24 3.71
N VAL A 22 10.02 9.40 3.43
CA VAL A 22 8.95 9.44 4.45
C VAL A 22 8.94 8.16 5.31
N SER A 23 9.26 7.02 4.72
CA SER A 23 9.26 5.72 5.40
C SER A 23 10.35 5.60 6.48
N PHE A 24 11.44 6.36 6.36
CA PHE A 24 12.54 6.38 7.34
C PHE A 24 12.42 7.49 8.40
N MET A 25 11.34 8.28 8.39
CA MET A 25 11.18 9.38 9.34
C MET A 25 10.84 8.87 10.76
N PRO A 26 11.62 9.25 11.79
CA PRO A 26 11.51 8.66 13.13
C PRO A 26 10.29 9.17 13.92
N LYS A 27 9.87 10.42 13.68
CA LYS A 27 8.75 11.05 14.39
C LYS A 27 7.45 10.89 13.59
N ARG A 28 6.40 10.38 14.24
CA ARG A 28 5.07 10.22 13.65
C ARG A 28 4.47 11.55 13.18
N SER A 29 4.64 12.62 13.96
CA SER A 29 4.16 13.96 13.58
C SER A 29 4.82 14.46 12.30
N LEU A 30 6.15 14.32 12.21
CA LEU A 30 6.91 14.70 11.01
C LEU A 30 6.44 13.91 9.79
N ARG A 31 6.30 12.58 9.92
CA ARG A 31 5.79 11.73 8.84
C ARG A 31 4.41 12.21 8.37
N ASN A 32 3.50 12.49 9.29
CA ASN A 32 2.16 12.98 8.96
C ASN A 32 2.20 14.34 8.24
N ILE A 33 3.03 15.27 8.69
CA ILE A 33 3.19 16.59 8.04
C ILE A 33 3.72 16.42 6.61
N VAL A 34 4.77 15.62 6.44
CA VAL A 34 5.36 15.41 5.11
C VAL A 34 4.38 14.68 4.19
N MET A 35 3.64 13.69 4.70
CA MET A 35 2.55 13.07 3.96
C MET A 35 1.52 14.11 3.51
N ILE A 36 1.02 14.97 4.40
CA ILE A 36 0.07 16.02 4.03
C ILE A 36 0.65 16.95 2.95
N LEU A 37 1.92 17.37 3.08
CA LEU A 37 2.57 18.22 2.09
C LEU A 37 2.69 17.54 0.72
N ILE A 38 3.06 16.25 0.67
CA ILE A 38 3.09 15.47 -0.57
C ILE A 38 1.68 15.37 -1.16
N GLY A 39 0.66 15.11 -0.33
CA GLY A 39 -0.72 15.02 -0.77
C GLY A 39 -1.24 16.34 -1.35
N VAL A 40 -0.93 17.48 -0.70
CA VAL A 40 -1.24 18.81 -1.22
C VAL A 40 -0.51 19.07 -2.54
N GLY A 41 0.77 18.69 -2.65
CA GLY A 41 1.52 18.80 -3.89
C GLY A 41 0.91 17.98 -5.04
N LEU A 42 0.46 16.75 -4.75
CA LEU A 42 -0.24 15.90 -5.71
C LEU A 42 -1.59 16.47 -6.17
N ILE A 43 -2.33 17.12 -5.26
CA ILE A 43 -3.60 17.78 -5.61
C ILE A 43 -3.35 19.06 -6.42
N ALA A 44 -2.42 19.92 -5.95
CA ALA A 44 -2.18 21.23 -6.54
C ALA A 44 -1.47 21.15 -7.90
N PHE A 45 -0.54 20.20 -8.07
CA PHE A 45 0.28 20.09 -9.27
C PHE A 45 0.12 18.74 -9.97
N GLY A 46 -0.12 17.65 -9.24
CA GLY A 46 -0.15 16.31 -9.82
C GLY A 46 -1.31 16.09 -10.80
N HIS A 47 -2.46 16.75 -10.60
CA HIS A 47 -3.63 16.61 -11.49
C HIS A 47 -3.33 17.05 -12.93
N THR A 48 -2.39 17.98 -13.16
CA THR A 48 -2.04 18.43 -14.52
C THR A 48 -1.34 17.35 -15.34
N PHE A 49 -0.68 16.39 -14.68
CA PHE A 49 0.00 15.27 -15.33
C PHE A 49 -0.91 14.05 -15.45
N MET A 50 -1.59 13.68 -14.36
CA MET A 50 -2.52 12.57 -14.33
C MET A 50 -3.67 12.86 -13.35
N PRO A 51 -4.94 12.69 -13.76
CA PRO A 51 -6.09 12.98 -12.89
C PRO A 51 -6.10 12.13 -11.61
N TRP A 52 -5.50 10.93 -11.66
CA TRP A 52 -5.34 10.01 -10.52
C TRP A 52 -4.56 10.61 -9.34
N ASN A 53 -3.69 11.59 -9.59
CA ASN A 53 -2.89 12.22 -8.54
C ASN A 53 -3.76 13.01 -7.56
N MET A 54 -4.93 13.50 -7.99
CA MET A 54 -5.88 14.15 -7.09
C MET A 54 -6.47 13.16 -6.09
N ILE A 55 -6.83 11.96 -6.55
CA ILE A 55 -7.33 10.85 -5.71
C ILE A 55 -6.23 10.37 -4.77
N ALA A 56 -5.03 10.12 -5.30
CA ALA A 56 -3.87 9.69 -4.52
C ALA A 56 -3.50 10.71 -3.44
N GLY A 57 -3.43 12.00 -3.79
CA GLY A 57 -3.13 13.08 -2.85
C GLY A 57 -4.19 13.24 -1.76
N SER A 58 -5.48 13.16 -2.14
CA SER A 58 -6.59 13.23 -1.18
C SER A 58 -6.55 12.06 -0.19
N LEU A 59 -6.34 10.85 -0.69
CA LEU A 59 -6.24 9.65 0.14
C LEU A 59 -5.04 9.71 1.10
N LEU A 60 -3.91 10.26 0.62
CA LEU A 60 -2.70 10.39 1.42
C LEU A 60 -2.88 11.39 2.59
N ILE A 61 -3.59 12.51 2.36
CA ILE A 61 -4.00 13.44 3.42
C ILE A 61 -4.95 12.77 4.41
N ILE A 62 -6.00 12.10 3.92
CA ILE A 62 -6.98 11.40 4.78
C ILE A 62 -6.26 10.35 5.65
N CYS A 63 -5.40 9.53 5.06
CA CYS A 63 -4.64 8.52 5.78
C CYS A 63 -3.66 9.10 6.81
N ALA A 64 -3.09 10.29 6.56
CA ALA A 64 -2.22 10.97 7.53
C ALA A 64 -3.00 11.46 8.77
N LEU A 65 -4.27 11.84 8.58
CA LEU A 65 -5.15 12.33 9.65
C LEU A 65 -5.89 11.21 10.39
N MET A 66 -6.09 10.06 9.75
CA MET A 66 -6.83 8.94 10.35
C MET A 66 -6.03 8.18 11.42
N PRO A 67 -6.70 7.68 12.48
CA PRO A 67 -6.09 6.76 13.42
C PRO A 67 -5.82 5.39 12.75
N HIS A 68 -4.56 5.18 12.36
CA HIS A 68 -4.02 4.07 11.56
C HIS A 68 -4.25 2.63 12.10
N ARG A 69 -4.96 2.42 13.21
CA ARG A 69 -5.12 1.09 13.85
C ARG A 69 -6.55 0.64 14.08
N ARG A 70 -7.55 1.42 13.67
CA ARG A 70 -8.96 1.10 13.91
C ARG A 70 -9.75 1.01 12.62
N LEU A 71 -9.70 2.04 11.79
CA LEU A 71 -10.52 2.10 10.58
C LEU A 71 -9.86 1.38 9.41
N THR A 72 -8.57 1.60 9.18
CA THR A 72 -7.80 1.03 8.05
C THR A 72 -7.52 -0.46 8.16
N HIS A 73 -7.91 -1.15 9.23
CA HIS A 73 -7.75 -2.60 9.39
C HIS A 73 -9.10 -3.25 9.69
N SER A 74 -10.13 -2.76 9.01
CA SER A 74 -11.52 -3.22 9.13
C SER A 74 -12.08 -3.59 7.77
N VAL A 75 -13.16 -4.37 7.76
CA VAL A 75 -13.90 -4.70 6.54
C VAL A 75 -14.45 -3.45 5.87
N TYR A 76 -14.79 -2.41 6.65
CA TYR A 76 -15.21 -1.11 6.10
C TYR A 76 -14.14 -0.47 5.22
N ALA A 77 -12.86 -0.57 5.61
CA ALA A 77 -11.78 -0.05 4.79
C ALA A 77 -11.57 -0.87 3.52
N VAL A 78 -11.77 -2.19 3.57
CA VAL A 78 -11.78 -3.03 2.36
C VAL A 78 -12.88 -2.57 1.41
N VAL A 79 -14.11 -2.42 1.90
CA VAL A 79 -15.25 -1.99 1.07
C VAL A 79 -15.01 -0.59 0.49
N GLY A 80 -14.55 0.36 1.31
CA GLY A 80 -14.23 1.72 0.85
C GLY A 80 -13.11 1.74 -0.18
N TRP A 81 -12.06 0.95 0.02
CA TRP A 81 -10.95 0.81 -0.92
C TRP A 81 -11.39 0.16 -2.23
N THR A 82 -12.19 -0.91 -2.17
CA THR A 82 -12.78 -1.56 -3.33
C THR A 82 -13.65 -0.60 -4.12
N ALA A 83 -14.54 0.14 -3.47
CA ALA A 83 -15.41 1.11 -4.14
C ALA A 83 -14.59 2.22 -4.80
N LEU A 84 -13.59 2.76 -4.09
CA LEU A 84 -12.72 3.80 -4.63
C LEU A 84 -11.96 3.29 -5.85
N LEU A 85 -11.33 2.12 -5.78
CA LEU A 85 -10.60 1.55 -6.90
C LEU A 85 -11.52 1.19 -8.07
N TYR A 86 -12.67 0.58 -7.81
CA TYR A 86 -13.64 0.22 -8.84
C TYR A 86 -14.12 1.45 -9.61
N LEU A 87 -14.53 2.50 -8.89
CA LEU A 87 -14.96 3.76 -9.48
C LEU A 87 -13.82 4.48 -10.20
N ALA A 88 -12.61 4.43 -9.64
CA ALA A 88 -11.43 4.99 -10.28
C ALA A 88 -11.10 4.25 -11.58
N THR A 89 -11.25 2.93 -11.68
CA THR A 89 -10.76 2.19 -12.85
C THR A 89 -11.86 1.73 -13.80
N LEU A 90 -13.05 2.37 -13.78
CA LEU A 90 -14.19 1.97 -14.63
C LEU A 90 -13.79 1.86 -16.11
N ASP A 91 -13.00 2.81 -16.61
CA ASP A 91 -12.59 2.87 -18.03
C ASP A 91 -11.31 2.07 -18.33
N TYR A 92 -10.62 1.54 -17.30
CA TYR A 92 -9.30 0.91 -17.42
C TYR A 92 -9.33 -0.62 -17.27
N GLY A 93 -10.53 -1.20 -17.22
CA GLY A 93 -10.76 -2.63 -17.12
C GLY A 93 -10.64 -3.17 -15.69
N ASN A 94 -11.03 -4.44 -15.54
CA ASN A 94 -11.22 -5.04 -14.21
C ASN A 94 -9.92 -5.37 -13.47
N THR A 95 -8.79 -5.46 -14.17
CA THR A 95 -7.54 -5.97 -13.61
C THR A 95 -7.00 -5.08 -12.48
N ILE A 96 -7.09 -3.76 -12.61
CA ILE A 96 -6.45 -2.82 -11.69
C ILE A 96 -7.15 -2.82 -10.33
N TRP A 97 -8.48 -2.69 -10.30
CA TRP A 97 -9.20 -2.70 -9.04
C TRP A 97 -9.16 -4.07 -8.37
N ILE A 98 -9.26 -5.17 -9.13
CA ILE A 98 -9.14 -6.53 -8.56
C ILE A 98 -7.76 -6.71 -7.91
N ALA A 99 -6.68 -6.35 -8.62
CA ALA A 99 -5.33 -6.46 -8.07
C ALA A 99 -5.14 -5.58 -6.82
N GLY A 100 -5.64 -4.35 -6.83
CA GLY A 100 -5.55 -3.45 -5.69
C GLY A 100 -6.36 -3.90 -4.48
N VAL A 101 -7.54 -4.49 -4.69
CA VAL A 101 -8.37 -5.07 -3.63
C VAL A 101 -7.74 -6.33 -3.05
N LEU A 102 -7.24 -7.23 -3.91
CA LEU A 102 -6.52 -8.43 -3.47
C LEU A 102 -5.28 -8.07 -2.67
N SER A 103 -4.51 -7.07 -3.09
CA SER A 103 -3.35 -6.58 -2.35
C SER A 103 -3.74 -6.10 -0.95
N TYR A 104 -4.84 -5.33 -0.84
CA TYR A 104 -5.33 -4.84 0.45
C TYR A 104 -5.84 -5.96 1.36
N LEU A 105 -6.55 -6.95 0.79
CA LEU A 105 -7.01 -8.14 1.52
C LEU A 105 -5.83 -8.98 2.03
N LEU A 106 -4.82 -9.21 1.19
CA LEU A 106 -3.61 -9.92 1.59
C LEU A 106 -2.86 -9.17 2.70
N ASN A 107 -2.83 -7.83 2.66
CA ASN A 107 -2.29 -7.04 3.75
C ASN A 107 -3.07 -7.28 5.07
N LEU A 108 -4.40 -7.23 5.06
CA LEU A 108 -5.21 -7.51 6.26
C LEU A 108 -5.03 -8.96 6.75
N LEU A 109 -4.93 -9.93 5.84
CA LEU A 109 -4.64 -11.32 6.19
C LEU A 109 -3.26 -11.45 6.85
N ALA A 110 -2.23 -10.78 6.32
CA ALA A 110 -0.92 -10.73 6.96
C ALA A 110 -1.01 -10.13 8.37
N ASP A 111 -1.78 -9.05 8.55
CA ASP A 111 -1.99 -8.45 9.86
C ASP A 111 -2.71 -9.40 10.84
N THR A 112 -3.60 -10.28 10.36
CA THR A 112 -4.24 -11.31 11.20
C THR A 112 -3.24 -12.33 11.73
N LEU A 113 -2.14 -12.60 11.02
CA LEU A 113 -1.10 -13.54 11.43
C LEU A 113 -0.21 -13.01 12.56
N THR A 114 -0.34 -11.72 12.89
CA THR A 114 0.46 -11.08 13.95
C THR A 114 -0.21 -11.17 15.32
N ASN A 115 0.59 -11.06 16.38
CA ASN A 115 0.10 -10.99 17.77
C ASN A 115 -0.93 -9.86 18.03
N ARG A 116 -0.95 -8.80 17.21
CA ARG A 116 -1.89 -7.68 17.36
C ARG A 116 -3.22 -7.92 16.66
N GLY A 117 -3.20 -8.66 15.54
CA GLY A 117 -4.38 -8.97 14.73
C GLY A 117 -5.06 -7.76 14.10
N ILE A 118 -6.21 -8.00 13.48
CA ILE A 118 -7.10 -6.97 12.94
C ILE A 118 -8.41 -6.87 13.72
N ARG A 119 -9.10 -5.74 13.58
CA ARG A 119 -10.46 -5.53 14.11
C ARG A 119 -11.42 -5.42 12.92
N PRO A 120 -12.01 -6.54 12.46
CA PRO A 120 -12.76 -6.54 11.21
C PRO A 120 -14.02 -5.65 11.29
N ILE A 121 -14.65 -5.53 12.47
CA ILE A 121 -15.94 -4.85 12.66
C ILE A 121 -15.90 -3.87 13.85
N PRO A 122 -15.19 -2.73 13.77
CA PRO A 122 -15.31 -1.67 14.79
C PRO A 122 -16.75 -1.09 14.80
N PRO A 123 -17.38 -0.79 15.95
CA PRO A 123 -16.81 -0.66 17.29
C PRO A 123 -16.74 -1.95 18.12
N LEU A 124 -17.13 -3.11 17.57
CA LEU A 124 -17.04 -4.38 18.27
C LEU A 124 -15.56 -4.66 18.60
N ASP A 125 -15.25 -4.94 19.88
CA ASP A 125 -13.87 -5.18 20.34
C ASP A 125 -13.32 -6.56 19.94
N TRP A 126 -14.02 -7.28 19.06
CA TRP A 126 -13.60 -8.55 18.52
C TRP A 126 -12.35 -8.40 17.64
N ARG A 127 -11.35 -9.24 17.90
CA ARG A 127 -10.07 -9.25 17.17
C ARG A 127 -9.88 -10.59 16.48
N LEU A 128 -9.60 -10.52 15.19
CA LEU A 128 -9.18 -11.68 14.43
C LEU A 128 -7.65 -11.73 14.47
N LYS A 129 -7.12 -12.71 15.20
CA LYS A 129 -5.68 -12.97 15.32
C LYS A 129 -5.40 -14.46 15.29
N ILE A 130 -4.40 -14.83 14.50
CA ILE A 130 -3.79 -16.15 14.41
C ILE A 130 -2.35 -15.88 14.81
N ASN A 131 -1.91 -16.22 16.02
CA ASN A 131 -0.59 -15.87 16.53
C ASN A 131 0.53 -16.74 15.89
N LEU A 132 0.63 -16.71 14.57
CA LEU A 132 1.66 -17.43 13.82
C LEU A 132 2.98 -16.66 13.82
N MET A 133 2.89 -15.32 13.81
CA MET A 133 4.01 -14.41 13.73
C MET A 133 4.18 -13.65 15.04
N SER A 134 5.26 -13.96 15.75
CA SER A 134 5.68 -13.23 16.94
C SER A 134 6.99 -12.50 16.69
N THR A 135 6.96 -11.17 16.78
CA THR A 135 8.15 -10.33 16.67
C THR A 135 9.10 -10.62 17.84
N GLY A 136 10.35 -11.00 17.56
CA GLY A 136 11.39 -11.25 18.56
C GLY A 136 11.60 -12.72 18.95
N THR A 137 10.87 -13.67 18.37
CA THR A 137 11.16 -15.11 18.54
C THR A 137 11.95 -15.66 17.35
N ALA A 138 12.75 -16.71 17.59
CA ALA A 138 13.53 -17.36 16.52
C ALA A 138 12.65 -17.89 15.38
N THR A 139 11.46 -18.40 15.72
CA THR A 139 10.44 -18.83 14.75
C THR A 139 9.89 -17.67 13.92
N GLY A 140 9.64 -16.51 14.54
CA GLY A 140 9.21 -15.30 13.84
C GLY A 140 10.25 -14.83 12.82
N LYS A 141 11.53 -14.88 13.17
CA LYS A 141 12.63 -14.50 12.28
C LYS A 141 12.70 -15.38 11.02
N ILE A 142 12.44 -16.69 11.15
CA ILE A 142 12.44 -17.63 10.02
C ILE A 142 11.28 -17.31 9.07
N VAL A 143 10.08 -17.09 9.61
CA VAL A 143 8.89 -16.72 8.83
C VAL A 143 9.10 -15.38 8.12
N GLU A 144 9.61 -14.36 8.83
CA GLU A 144 9.96 -13.06 8.26
C GLU A 144 10.95 -13.19 7.11
N SER A 145 12.04 -13.94 7.31
CA SER A 145 13.07 -14.14 6.29
C SER A 145 12.51 -14.86 5.05
N GLY A 146 11.62 -15.85 5.27
CA GLY A 146 10.93 -16.55 4.20
C GLY A 146 10.07 -15.64 3.32
N PHE A 147 9.26 -14.76 3.93
CA PHE A 147 8.43 -13.80 3.19
C PHE A 147 9.26 -12.71 2.49
N ILE A 148 10.36 -12.26 3.08
CA ILE A 148 11.29 -11.33 2.43
C ILE A 148 11.90 -11.98 1.18
N LEU A 149 12.41 -13.21 1.32
CA LEU A 149 12.97 -13.97 0.19
C LEU A 149 11.92 -14.21 -0.91
N LEU A 150 10.71 -14.59 -0.53
CA LEU A 150 9.59 -14.78 -1.46
C LEU A 150 9.27 -13.49 -2.21
N THR A 151 9.29 -12.34 -1.54
CA THR A 151 9.07 -11.03 -2.18
C THR A 151 10.14 -10.77 -3.24
N PHE A 152 11.43 -10.99 -2.92
CA PHE A 152 12.51 -10.88 -3.90
C PHE A 152 12.36 -11.87 -5.06
N ALA A 153 11.97 -13.12 -4.78
CA ALA A 153 11.75 -14.14 -5.80
C ALA A 153 10.60 -13.77 -6.74
N ILE A 154 9.48 -13.25 -6.22
CA ILE A 154 8.35 -12.78 -7.01
C ILE A 154 8.78 -11.58 -7.86
N VAL A 155 9.49 -10.60 -7.29
CA VAL A 155 10.01 -9.45 -8.05
C VAL A 155 10.95 -9.94 -9.17
N PHE A 156 11.85 -10.86 -8.87
CA PHE A 156 12.73 -11.44 -9.88
C PHE A 156 11.95 -12.16 -10.99
N PHE A 157 10.98 -13.00 -10.61
CA PHE A 157 10.21 -13.77 -11.58
C PHE A 157 9.29 -12.91 -12.44
N VAL A 158 8.70 -11.86 -11.88
CA VAL A 158 7.79 -10.96 -12.60
C VAL A 158 8.56 -10.02 -13.52
N PHE A 159 9.67 -9.44 -13.05
CA PHE A 159 10.36 -8.37 -13.78
C PHE A 159 11.59 -8.85 -14.58
N PHE A 160 12.27 -9.90 -14.14
CA PHE A 160 13.57 -10.31 -14.70
C PHE A 160 13.54 -11.66 -15.43
N ARG A 161 12.52 -12.51 -15.22
CA ARG A 161 12.41 -13.82 -15.90
C ARG A 161 12.48 -13.73 -17.43
N HIS A 162 12.00 -12.63 -18.01
CA HIS A 162 11.95 -12.44 -19.47
C HIS A 162 13.07 -11.52 -19.98
N MET A 163 14.08 -11.20 -19.16
CA MET A 163 15.26 -10.53 -19.69
C MET A 163 16.06 -11.54 -20.54
N PRO A 164 16.26 -11.29 -21.83
CA PRO A 164 17.20 -12.08 -22.62
C PRO A 164 18.57 -11.92 -21.97
N ILE A 165 19.19 -13.04 -21.63
CA ILE A 165 20.59 -13.09 -21.22
C ILE A 165 21.38 -12.60 -22.43
N MET A 166 21.86 -11.36 -22.37
CA MET A 166 22.87 -10.84 -23.30
C MET A 166 24.24 -11.36 -22.88
#